data_AF-G4Q8U1-F1
#
_entry.id   AF-G4Q8U1-F1
#
_cell.length_a   1.000
_cell.length_b   1.000
_cell.length_c   1.000
_cell.angle_alpha   90.00
_cell.angle_beta   90.00
_cell.angle_gamma   90.00
#
_symmetry.space_group_name_H-M   'P 1'
#
loop_
_entity.id
_entity.type
_entity.pdbx_description
1 polymer ?
#
loop_
_entity_poly.entity_id
_entity_poly.type
_entity_poly.pdbx_seq_one_letter_code
_entity_poly.pdbx_strand_id
1 'polypeptide(L)'
;MHVFQILKNNVLIIDGDRTYSETVDNFLLDAGAVSVPESVIYDDTQECCVVDGDFLPYPNGTYSGYCERIQDLLDAQAKRTYVPPAELTEQERQEAQKASLKADYDSAVKDLTDSMAVALLTGDTDAQESIRADFKDLQAQYKEAMENV
;
A
#
# COMPACT_ATOMS: atom_id res chain seq x y z
N MET A 1 -9.97 -26.28 12.40
CA MET A 1 -8.97 -26.14 13.45
C MET A 1 -8.96 -24.69 13.86
N HIS A 2 -9.48 -24.47 15.04
CA HIS A 2 -9.68 -23.20 15.73
C HIS A 2 -8.95 -23.32 17.05
N VAL A 3 -7.90 -22.52 17.21
CA VAL A 3 -7.05 -22.53 18.39
C VAL A 3 -6.94 -21.10 18.88
N PHE A 4 -7.10 -20.90 20.19
CA PHE A 4 -6.78 -19.66 20.87
C PHE A 4 -5.89 -19.97 22.06
N GLN A 5 -4.69 -19.40 22.07
CA GLN A 5 -3.69 -19.65 23.09
C GLN A 5 -3.13 -18.34 23.62
N ILE A 6 -2.93 -18.30 24.94
CA ILE A 6 -2.12 -17.29 25.62
C ILE A 6 -1.05 -18.03 26.38
N LEU A 7 0.21 -17.89 25.96
CA LEU A 7 1.36 -18.54 26.58
C LEU A 7 2.54 -17.58 26.57
N LYS A 8 3.22 -17.46 27.72
CA LYS A 8 4.45 -16.64 27.86
C LYS A 8 4.28 -15.23 27.29
N ASN A 9 3.19 -14.55 27.67
CA ASN A 9 2.86 -13.19 27.22
C ASN A 9 2.66 -13.03 25.69
N ASN A 10 2.38 -14.11 24.98
CA ASN A 10 2.03 -14.09 23.56
C ASN A 10 0.67 -14.74 23.33
N VAL A 11 -0.09 -14.14 22.42
CA VAL A 11 -1.38 -14.61 21.96
C VAL A 11 -1.20 -15.23 20.58
N LEU A 12 -1.68 -16.47 20.41
CA LEU A 12 -1.73 -17.18 19.15
C LEU A 12 -3.16 -17.59 18.86
N ILE A 13 -3.67 -17.20 17.70
CA ILE A 13 -5.00 -17.58 17.22
C ILE A 13 -4.84 -18.20 15.85
N ILE A 14 -5.38 -19.40 15.67
CA ILE A 14 -5.36 -20.12 14.39
C ILE A 14 -6.81 -20.42 14.01
N ASP A 15 -7.17 -20.12 12.77
CA ASP A 15 -8.49 -20.35 12.20
C ASP A 15 -8.34 -20.84 10.77
N GLY A 16 -8.25 -22.15 10.59
CA GLY A 16 -7.94 -22.76 9.29
C GLY A 16 -6.58 -22.29 8.77
N ASP A 17 -6.58 -21.56 7.66
CA ASP A 17 -5.37 -21.02 7.01
C ASP A 17 -4.93 -19.65 7.59
N ARG A 18 -5.70 -19.08 8.50
CA ARG A 18 -5.42 -17.78 9.12
C ARG A 18 -4.68 -17.97 10.44
N THR A 19 -3.69 -17.12 10.69
CA THR A 19 -2.94 -17.12 11.94
C THR A 19 -2.66 -15.69 12.39
N TYR A 20 -3.05 -15.38 13.61
CA TYR A 20 -2.71 -14.14 14.32
C TYR A 20 -1.74 -14.50 15.45
N SER A 21 -0.61 -13.80 15.54
CA SER A 21 0.41 -14.03 16.56
C SER A 21 1.00 -12.71 17.00
N GLU A 22 0.80 -12.35 18.27
CA GLU A 22 1.24 -11.08 18.83
C GLU A 22 1.49 -11.15 20.34
N THR A 23 2.11 -10.10 20.88
CA THR A 23 2.17 -9.91 22.34
C THR A 23 0.78 -9.65 22.93
N VAL A 24 0.59 -9.96 24.22
CA VAL A 24 -0.67 -9.65 24.93
C VAL A 24 -1.02 -8.16 24.84
N ASP A 25 -0.05 -7.27 24.99
CA ASP A 25 -0.29 -5.82 24.93
C ASP A 25 -0.85 -5.39 23.56
N ASN A 26 -0.25 -5.87 22.48
CA ASN A 26 -0.74 -5.60 21.12
C ASN A 26 -2.11 -6.24 20.89
N PHE A 27 -2.32 -7.46 21.38
CA PHE A 27 -3.62 -8.11 21.29
C PHE A 27 -4.72 -7.33 22.02
N LEU A 28 -4.47 -6.79 23.21
CA LEU A 28 -5.44 -5.98 23.94
C LEU A 28 -5.84 -4.73 23.14
N LEU A 29 -4.87 -4.10 22.46
CA LEU A 29 -5.12 -2.98 21.55
C LEU A 29 -5.94 -3.42 20.32
N ASP A 30 -5.52 -4.48 19.65
CA ASP A 30 -6.13 -4.97 18.40
C ASP A 30 -7.56 -5.51 18.66
N ALA A 31 -7.78 -6.20 19.78
CA ALA A 31 -9.05 -6.79 20.17
C ALA A 31 -10.01 -5.81 20.89
N GLY A 32 -9.51 -4.67 21.35
CA GLY A 32 -10.26 -3.73 22.18
C GLY A 32 -10.65 -4.33 23.55
N ALA A 33 -9.81 -5.20 24.09
CA ALA A 33 -10.04 -5.87 25.38
C ALA A 33 -9.36 -5.11 26.53
N VAL A 34 -9.93 -5.20 27.74
CA VAL A 34 -9.40 -4.52 28.94
C VAL A 34 -8.30 -5.34 29.62
N SER A 35 -8.42 -6.66 29.58
CA SER A 35 -7.50 -7.61 30.21
C SER A 35 -7.74 -9.00 29.66
N VAL A 36 -6.73 -9.87 29.77
CA VAL A 36 -6.83 -11.31 29.46
C VAL A 36 -6.30 -12.14 30.64
N PRO A 37 -6.67 -13.42 30.73
CA PRO A 37 -6.05 -14.36 31.67
C PRO A 37 -4.54 -14.51 31.46
N GLU A 38 -3.83 -15.06 32.44
CA GLU A 38 -2.39 -15.29 32.37
C GLU A 38 -2.04 -16.38 31.34
N SER A 39 -2.87 -17.43 31.28
CA SER A 39 -2.72 -18.51 30.32
C SER A 39 -4.06 -19.01 29.82
N VAL A 40 -4.13 -19.29 28.52
CA VAL A 40 -5.32 -19.88 27.89
C VAL A 40 -4.86 -20.93 26.90
N ILE A 41 -5.54 -22.07 26.89
CA ILE A 41 -5.45 -23.08 25.84
C ILE A 41 -6.88 -23.44 25.46
N TYR A 42 -7.31 -22.97 24.30
CA TYR A 42 -8.56 -23.36 23.67
C TYR A 42 -8.23 -24.00 22.31
N ASP A 43 -8.74 -25.21 22.09
CA ASP A 43 -8.47 -26.00 20.88
C ASP A 43 -9.72 -26.81 20.51
N ASP A 44 -10.25 -26.58 19.31
CA ASP A 44 -11.45 -27.27 18.79
C ASP A 44 -11.21 -28.72 18.42
N THR A 45 -9.98 -29.08 18.08
CA THR A 45 -9.58 -30.40 17.61
C THR A 45 -9.37 -31.35 18.79
N GLN A 46 -8.84 -30.81 19.89
CA GLN A 46 -8.71 -31.52 21.16
C GLN A 46 -9.94 -31.37 22.07
N GLU A 47 -10.93 -30.58 21.67
CA GLU A 47 -12.14 -30.23 22.44
C GLU A 47 -11.81 -29.76 23.87
N CYS A 48 -10.75 -28.96 23.99
CA CYS A 48 -10.21 -28.55 25.29
C CYS A 48 -10.31 -27.04 25.50
N CYS A 49 -10.58 -26.66 26.74
CA CYS A 49 -10.56 -25.27 27.19
C CYS A 49 -9.95 -25.23 28.59
N VAL A 50 -8.75 -24.66 28.70
CA VAL A 50 -8.02 -24.48 29.96
C VAL A 50 -7.68 -23.01 30.10
N VAL A 51 -8.00 -22.43 31.25
CA VAL A 51 -7.75 -21.02 31.57
C VAL A 51 -7.10 -20.95 32.94
N ASP A 52 -5.90 -20.38 33.03
CA ASP A 52 -5.14 -20.26 34.28
C ASP A 52 -5.00 -21.58 35.06
N GLY A 53 -4.93 -22.70 34.33
CA GLY A 53 -4.84 -24.05 34.87
C GLY A 53 -6.18 -24.73 35.18
N ASP A 54 -7.30 -24.01 35.12
CA ASP A 54 -8.63 -24.56 35.34
C ASP A 54 -9.25 -25.08 34.03
N PHE A 55 -9.76 -26.31 34.07
CA PHE A 55 -10.52 -26.89 32.96
C PHE A 55 -11.93 -26.31 32.93
N LEU A 56 -12.24 -25.60 31.86
CA LEU A 56 -13.55 -25.00 31.63
C LEU A 56 -14.38 -25.86 30.66
N PRO A 57 -15.72 -25.72 30.68
CA PRO A 57 -16.58 -26.37 29.70
C PRO A 57 -16.23 -25.98 28.26
N TYR A 58 -16.28 -26.98 27.38
CA TYR A 58 -16.18 -26.82 25.94
C TYR A 58 -17.57 -27.01 25.29
N PRO A 59 -17.95 -26.20 24.28
CA PRO A 59 -17.22 -25.06 23.73
C PRO A 59 -17.28 -23.82 24.66
N ASN A 60 -16.27 -22.96 24.56
CA ASN A 60 -16.23 -21.69 25.26
C ASN A 60 -16.41 -20.53 24.27
N GLY A 61 -17.55 -19.84 24.38
CA GLY A 61 -17.97 -18.79 23.45
C GLY A 61 -17.03 -17.58 23.38
N THR A 62 -16.27 -17.31 24.44
CA THR A 62 -15.31 -16.20 24.46
C THR A 62 -14.13 -16.48 23.53
N TYR A 63 -13.50 -17.65 23.68
CA TYR A 63 -12.32 -18.01 22.90
C TYR A 63 -12.65 -18.45 21.48
N SER A 64 -13.80 -19.12 21.28
CA SER A 64 -14.30 -19.38 19.93
C SER A 64 -14.62 -18.07 19.20
N GLY A 65 -15.19 -17.08 19.89
CA GLY A 65 -15.47 -15.76 19.32
C GLY A 65 -14.22 -14.99 18.88
N TYR A 66 -13.08 -15.16 19.57
CA TYR A 66 -11.81 -14.61 19.11
C TYR A 66 -11.29 -15.29 17.84
N CYS A 67 -11.51 -16.60 17.71
CA CYS A 67 -11.18 -17.33 16.47
C CYS A 67 -12.03 -16.85 15.30
N GLU A 68 -13.34 -16.66 15.51
CA GLU A 68 -14.27 -16.14 14.48
C GLU A 68 -13.90 -14.72 14.01
N ARG A 69 -13.37 -13.90 14.93
CA ARG A 69 -12.97 -12.51 14.67
C ARG A 69 -11.51 -12.35 14.28
N ILE A 70 -10.81 -13.42 13.90
CA ILE A 70 -9.39 -13.38 13.51
C ILE A 70 -9.12 -12.36 12.39
N GLN A 71 -10.07 -12.16 11.46
CA GLN A 71 -9.90 -11.19 10.38
C GLN A 71 -9.85 -9.76 10.92
N ASP A 72 -10.73 -9.42 11.87
CA ASP A 72 -10.73 -8.10 12.50
C ASP A 72 -9.40 -7.82 13.22
N LEU A 73 -8.84 -8.84 13.88
CA LEU A 73 -7.56 -8.75 14.58
C LEU A 73 -6.38 -8.57 13.62
N LEU A 74 -6.38 -9.30 12.51
CA LEU A 74 -5.38 -9.13 11.45
C LEU A 74 -5.47 -7.73 10.81
N ASP A 75 -6.68 -7.23 10.58
CA ASP A 75 -6.89 -5.89 10.04
C ASP A 75 -6.45 -4.81 11.03
N ALA A 76 -6.68 -5.01 12.34
CA ALA A 76 -6.21 -4.12 13.40
C ALA A 76 -4.67 -4.13 13.51
N GLN A 77 -4.05 -5.31 13.47
CA GLN A 77 -2.59 -5.47 13.43
C GLN A 77 -1.98 -4.75 12.21
N ALA A 78 -2.61 -4.91 11.05
CA ALA A 78 -2.18 -4.25 9.82
C ALA A 78 -2.26 -2.72 9.94
N LYS A 79 -3.35 -2.20 10.53
CA LYS A 79 -3.50 -0.75 10.81
C LYS A 79 -2.47 -0.24 11.82
N ARG A 80 -2.18 -1.00 12.88
CA ARG A 80 -1.17 -0.64 13.88
C ARG A 80 0.24 -0.62 13.29
N THR A 81 0.53 -1.53 12.37
CA THR A 81 1.84 -1.64 11.68
C THR A 81 1.94 -0.72 10.46
N TYR A 82 0.83 -0.10 10.05
CA TYR A 82 0.78 0.72 8.85
C TYR A 82 1.73 1.91 8.98
N VAL A 83 2.74 1.94 8.12
CA VAL A 83 3.56 3.13 7.86
C VAL A 83 2.95 3.80 6.64
N PRO A 84 2.44 5.04 6.75
CA PRO A 84 1.97 5.76 5.57
C PRO A 84 3.10 5.81 4.53
N PRO A 85 2.80 5.62 3.23
CA PRO A 85 3.75 5.90 2.17
C PRO A 85 4.34 7.28 2.41
N ALA A 86 5.66 7.40 2.35
CA ALA A 86 6.30 8.71 2.42
C ALA A 86 5.63 9.61 1.38
N GLU A 87 5.07 10.73 1.81
CA GLU A 87 4.60 11.74 0.88
C GLU A 87 5.79 12.10 -0.01
N LEU A 88 5.61 12.03 -1.34
CA LEU A 88 6.65 12.44 -2.29
C LEU A 88 7.15 13.80 -1.83
N THR A 89 8.44 13.87 -1.49
CA THR A 89 9.01 15.12 -1.04
C THR A 89 8.79 16.16 -2.15
N GLU A 90 8.66 17.45 -1.78
CA GLU A 90 8.46 18.51 -2.77
C GLU A 90 9.49 18.43 -3.92
N GLN A 91 10.72 18.02 -3.59
CA GLN A 91 11.80 17.77 -4.54
C GLN A 91 11.49 16.64 -5.53
N GLU A 92 11.06 15.47 -5.06
CA GLU A 92 10.71 14.35 -5.94
C GLU A 92 9.49 14.68 -6.83
N ARG A 93 8.56 15.51 -6.34
CA ARG A 93 7.41 15.97 -7.13
C ARG A 93 7.83 16.91 -8.25
N GLN A 94 8.76 17.82 -7.96
CA GLN A 94 9.34 18.72 -8.95
C GLN A 94 10.18 17.94 -9.97
N GLU A 95 10.97 16.96 -9.55
CA GLU A 95 11.74 16.10 -10.45
C GLU A 95 10.84 15.26 -11.36
N ALA A 96 9.74 14.70 -10.84
CA ALA A 96 8.76 13.98 -11.64
C ALA A 96 8.06 14.89 -12.66
N GLN A 97 7.71 16.12 -12.29
CA GLN A 97 7.14 17.11 -13.21
C GLN A 97 8.14 17.53 -14.30
N LYS A 98 9.41 17.77 -13.94
CA LYS A 98 10.49 18.05 -14.91
C LYS A 98 10.71 16.88 -15.86
N ALA A 99 10.69 15.65 -15.37
CA ALA A 99 10.81 14.45 -16.19
C ALA A 99 9.62 14.30 -17.16
N SER A 100 8.39 14.57 -16.72
CA SER A 100 7.20 14.57 -17.58
C SER A 100 7.28 15.64 -18.66
N LEU A 101 7.60 16.89 -18.30
CA LEU A 101 7.76 17.99 -19.25
C LEU A 101 8.81 17.67 -20.30
N LYS A 102 9.93 17.05 -19.88
CA LYS A 102 10.98 16.63 -20.81
C LYS A 102 10.51 15.53 -21.75
N ALA A 103 9.76 14.54 -21.27
CA ALA A 103 9.22 13.47 -22.10
C ALA A 103 8.23 14.01 -23.15
N ASP A 104 7.34 14.92 -22.75
CA ASP A 104 6.38 15.57 -23.65
C ASP A 104 7.09 16.42 -24.71
N TYR A 105 8.12 17.18 -24.30
CA TYR A 105 8.96 17.95 -25.22
C TYR A 105 9.68 17.05 -26.24
N ASP A 106 10.33 15.98 -25.77
CA ASP A 106 11.07 15.06 -26.62
C ASP A 106 10.12 14.36 -27.62
N SER A 107 8.88 14.05 -27.22
CA SER A 107 7.84 13.51 -28.11
C SER A 107 7.41 14.54 -29.17
N ALA A 108 7.10 15.77 -28.76
CA ALA A 108 6.65 16.81 -29.68
C ALA A 108 7.74 17.21 -30.69
N VAL A 109 9.01 17.24 -30.26
CA VAL A 109 10.16 17.44 -31.15
C VAL A 109 10.25 16.34 -32.20
N LYS A 110 10.00 15.08 -31.81
CA LYS A 110 10.00 13.97 -32.75
C LYS A 110 8.91 14.11 -33.80
N ASP A 111 7.67 14.42 -33.39
CA ASP A 111 6.54 14.57 -34.31
C ASP A 111 6.75 15.74 -35.30
N LEU A 112 7.30 16.86 -34.81
CA LEU A 112 7.66 17.98 -35.66
C LEU A 112 8.83 17.65 -36.61
N THR A 113 9.79 16.83 -36.16
CA THR A 113 10.92 16.39 -37.00
C THR A 113 10.43 15.48 -38.13
N ASP A 114 9.54 14.55 -37.82
CA ASP A 114 8.93 13.65 -38.80
C ASP A 114 8.10 14.47 -39.82
N SER A 115 7.35 15.47 -39.35
CA SER A 115 6.60 16.39 -40.22
C SER A 115 7.53 17.22 -41.13
N MET A 116 8.66 17.71 -40.59
CA MET A 116 9.66 18.43 -41.36
C MET A 116 10.28 17.56 -42.45
N ALA A 117 10.55 16.28 -42.15
CA ALA A 117 11.07 15.33 -43.12
C ALA A 117 10.08 15.12 -44.28
N VAL A 118 8.77 15.01 -43.99
CA VAL A 118 7.73 14.93 -45.03
C VAL A 118 7.71 16.19 -45.89
N ALA A 119 7.72 17.37 -45.29
CA ALA A 119 7.68 18.65 -46.02
C ALA A 119 8.91 18.86 -46.92
N LEU A 120 10.09 18.38 -46.49
CA LEU A 120 11.31 18.41 -47.31
C LEU A 120 11.22 17.46 -48.51
N LEU A 121 10.63 16.27 -48.33
CA LEU A 121 10.46 15.30 -49.41
C LEU A 121 9.41 15.73 -50.43
N THR A 122 8.35 16.43 -50.00
CA THR A 122 7.30 16.96 -50.89
C THR A 122 7.67 18.30 -51.53
N GLY A 123 8.72 18.96 -51.05
CA GLY A 123 9.14 20.28 -51.52
C GLY A 123 8.23 21.42 -51.08
N ASP A 124 7.43 21.21 -50.02
CA ASP A 124 6.49 22.19 -49.50
C ASP A 124 7.23 23.21 -48.62
N THR A 125 7.54 24.38 -49.19
CA THR A 125 8.29 25.44 -48.51
C THR A 125 7.48 26.14 -47.43
N ASP A 126 6.16 26.25 -47.61
CA ASP A 126 5.27 26.93 -46.67
C ASP A 126 5.12 26.08 -45.39
N ALA A 127 4.97 24.76 -45.56
CA ALA A 127 4.97 23.82 -44.44
C ALA A 127 6.32 23.83 -43.68
N GLN A 128 7.45 23.93 -44.38
CA GLN A 128 8.77 24.02 -43.74
C GLN A 128 8.93 25.28 -42.88
N GLU A 129 8.43 26.43 -43.33
CA GLU A 129 8.45 27.67 -42.54
C GLU A 129 7.53 27.59 -41.32
N SER A 130 6.32 27.04 -41.48
CA SER A 130 5.37 26.82 -40.38
C SER A 130 5.97 25.91 -39.30
N ILE A 131 6.52 24.76 -39.68
CA ILE A 131 7.09 23.79 -38.73
C ILE A 131 8.28 24.38 -37.98
N ARG A 132 9.11 25.23 -38.63
CA ARG A 132 10.20 25.94 -37.96
C ARG A 132 9.71 26.95 -36.93
N ALA A 133 8.59 27.62 -37.19
CA ALA A 133 7.95 28.48 -36.20
C ALA A 133 7.43 27.65 -35.01
N ASP A 134 6.77 26.52 -35.28
CA ASP A 134 6.26 25.61 -34.24
C ASP A 134 7.37 25.06 -33.34
N PHE A 135 8.55 24.71 -33.90
CA PHE A 135 9.73 24.33 -33.11
C PHE A 135 10.20 25.43 -32.15
N LYS A 136 10.18 26.68 -32.61
CA LYS A 136 10.62 27.83 -31.81
C LYS A 136 9.64 28.10 -30.67
N ASP A 137 8.34 28.01 -30.95
CA ASP A 137 7.30 28.21 -29.96
C ASP A 137 7.30 27.07 -28.93
N LEU A 138 7.48 25.82 -29.37
CA LEU A 138 7.62 24.67 -28.49
C LEU A 138 8.81 24.80 -27.53
N GLN A 139 9.96 25.29 -28.01
CA GLN A 139 11.12 25.56 -27.15
C GLN A 139 10.86 26.65 -26.11
N ALA A 140 10.14 27.71 -26.50
CA ALA A 140 9.77 28.77 -25.57
C ALA A 140 8.82 28.26 -24.47
N GLN A 141 7.79 27.50 -24.86
CA GLN A 141 6.83 26.91 -23.93
C GLN A 141 7.48 25.92 -22.96
N TYR A 142 8.37 25.05 -23.46
CA TYR A 142 9.10 24.10 -22.60
C TYR A 142 10.00 24.83 -21.59
N LYS A 143 10.69 25.89 -22.02
CA LYS A 143 11.53 26.68 -21.11
C LYS A 143 10.70 27.37 -20.03
N GLU A 144 9.60 28.01 -20.40
CA GLU A 144 8.68 28.65 -19.44
C GLU A 144 8.08 27.62 -18.48
N ALA A 145 7.67 26.46 -18.98
CA ALA A 145 7.15 25.39 -18.13
C ALA A 145 8.20 24.88 -17.13
N MET A 146 9.45 24.68 -17.57
CA MET A 146 10.55 24.24 -16.70
C MET A 146 10.96 25.27 -15.64
N GLU A 147 10.81 26.57 -15.93
CA GLU A 147 11.07 27.65 -14.96
C GLU A 147 9.97 27.76 -13.89
N ASN A 148 8.76 27.27 -14.18
CA ASN A 148 7.61 27.28 -13.28
C ASN A 148 7.44 25.98 -12.47
N VAL A 149 8.38 25.03 -12.57
CA VAL A 149 8.45 23.77 -11.76
C VAL A 149 9.55 23.83 -10.71
#